data_AF-A0A947XQ27-F1
#
_entry.id   AF-A0A947XQ27-F1
#
_cell.length_a   1.000
_cell.length_b   1.000
_cell.length_c   1.000
_cell.angle_alpha   90.00
_cell.angle_beta   90.00
_cell.angle_gamma   90.00
#
_symmetry.space_group_name_H-M   'P 1'
#
loop_
_entity.id
_entity.type
_entity.pdbx_description
1 polymer ?
#
loop_
_entity_poly.entity_id
_entity_poly.type
_entity_poly.pdbx_seq_one_letter_code
_entity_poly.pdbx_strand_id
1 'polypeptide(L)'
;MKVKILFFGSSTNSVIVKKALIKAGYIIANQPDKADLVISADYGKKLPSGGLNLHPSLLPQYRGPTPVPQQILNREKESGISIIKMTGEFDAGPIIAQEKVP
;
A
#
# COMPACT_ATOMS: atom_id res chain seq x y z
N MET A 1 6.50 -23.57 -4.02
CA MET A 1 7.50 -22.51 -3.76
C MET A 1 6.85 -21.48 -2.82
N LYS A 2 7.54 -21.00 -1.77
CA LYS A 2 6.98 -19.96 -0.88
C LYS A 2 7.33 -18.57 -1.45
N VAL A 3 6.33 -17.71 -1.61
CA VAL A 3 6.49 -16.34 -2.11
C VAL A 3 7.15 -15.46 -1.04
N LYS A 4 8.13 -14.66 -1.46
CA LYS A 4 8.88 -13.70 -0.63
C LYS A 4 8.35 -12.29 -0.85
N ILE A 5 7.87 -11.67 0.23
CA ILE A 5 7.30 -10.32 0.20
C ILE A 5 8.21 -9.35 0.93
N LEU A 6 8.56 -8.25 0.27
CA LEU A 6 9.12 -7.08 0.92
C LEU A 6 8.00 -6.07 1.20
N PHE A 7 7.76 -5.80 2.48
CA PHE A 7 6.72 -4.87 2.91
C PHE A 7 7.29 -3.56 3.44
N PHE A 8 6.79 -2.44 2.90
CA PHE A 8 7.11 -1.09 3.30
C PHE A 8 5.87 -0.39 3.91
N GLY A 9 5.94 -0.02 5.18
CA GLY A 9 4.93 0.79 5.85
C GLY A 9 5.48 1.48 7.09
N SER A 10 4.63 2.15 7.86
CA SER A 10 5.01 2.76 9.14
C SER A 10 5.42 1.71 10.18
N SER A 11 6.14 2.11 11.24
CA SER A 11 6.76 1.18 12.21
C SER A 11 5.75 0.24 12.86
N THR A 12 4.61 0.76 13.32
CA THR A 12 3.55 -0.04 13.96
C THR A 12 2.82 -0.94 12.94
N ASN A 13 2.40 -0.38 11.80
CA ASN A 13 1.68 -1.12 10.77
C ASN A 13 2.53 -2.24 10.16
N SER A 14 3.83 -2.00 9.98
CA SER A 14 4.78 -2.98 9.48
C SER A 14 4.86 -4.23 10.34
N VAL A 15 4.78 -4.11 11.67
CA VAL A 15 4.85 -5.28 12.57
C VAL A 15 3.60 -6.14 12.42
N ILE A 16 2.42 -5.53 12.40
CA ILE A 16 1.13 -6.22 12.27
C ILE A 16 1.07 -6.96 10.94
N VAL A 17 1.38 -6.27 9.83
CA VAL A 17 1.31 -6.85 8.49
C VAL A 17 2.33 -7.97 8.32
N LYS A 18 3.59 -7.78 8.73
CA LYS A 18 4.61 -8.84 8.62
C LYS A 18 4.23 -10.09 9.42
N LYS A 19 3.66 -9.95 10.62
CA LYS A 19 3.16 -11.10 11.40
C LYS A 19 2.03 -11.82 10.67
N ALA A 20 1.08 -11.08 10.09
CA ALA A 20 -0.02 -11.66 9.32
C ALA A 20 0.47 -12.42 8.07
N LEU A 21 1.42 -11.84 7.33
CA LEU A 21 2.04 -12.47 6.17
C LEU A 21 2.77 -13.77 6.54
N ILE A 22 3.54 -13.77 7.63
CA ILE A 22 4.21 -14.99 8.13
C ILE A 22 3.18 -16.06 8.50
N LYS A 23 2.11 -15.69 9.21
CA LYS A 23 1.02 -16.62 9.58
C LYS A 23 0.33 -17.21 8.34
N ALA A 24 0.22 -16.44 7.26
CA ALA A 24 -0.31 -16.88 5.98
C ALA A 24 0.68 -17.70 5.13
N GLY A 25 1.90 -17.95 5.62
CA GLY A 25 2.89 -18.82 4.97
C GLY A 25 3.87 -18.11 4.02
N TYR A 26 3.83 -16.78 3.95
CA TYR A 26 4.77 -15.97 3.18
C TYR A 26 6.12 -15.84 3.89
N ILE A 27 7.18 -15.60 3.12
CA ILE A 27 8.51 -15.25 3.63
C ILE A 27 8.67 -13.74 3.58
N ILE A 28 9.20 -13.12 4.63
CA ILE A 28 9.52 -11.69 4.62
C ILE A 28 10.92 -11.48 4.05
N ALA A 29 11.00 -10.81 2.90
CA ALA A 29 12.25 -10.34 2.34
C ALA A 29 12.71 -9.05 3.04
N ASN A 30 14.02 -8.81 3.02
CA ASN A 30 14.65 -7.63 3.62
C ASN A 30 15.21 -6.63 2.59
N GLN A 31 15.24 -7.00 1.31
CA GLN A 31 15.76 -6.18 0.21
C GLN A 31 15.01 -6.50 -1.11
N PRO A 32 14.87 -5.53 -2.03
CA PRO A 32 14.05 -5.69 -3.23
C PRO A 32 14.47 -6.84 -4.15
N ASP A 33 15.77 -7.04 -4.33
CA ASP A 33 16.36 -8.09 -5.18
C ASP A 33 16.15 -9.52 -4.62
N LYS A 34 15.72 -9.64 -3.36
CA LYS A 34 15.36 -10.91 -2.72
C LYS A 34 13.85 -11.13 -2.61
N ALA A 35 13.04 -10.22 -3.14
CA ALA A 35 11.58 -10.28 -3.06
C ALA A 35 10.97 -10.72 -4.39
N ASP A 36 9.93 -11.53 -4.32
CA ASP A 36 9.08 -11.86 -5.47
C ASP A 36 8.01 -10.77 -5.68
N LEU A 37 7.64 -10.08 -4.59
CA LEU A 37 6.66 -8.98 -4.60
C LEU A 37 7.04 -7.91 -3.57
N VAL A 38 6.98 -6.64 -3.99
CA VAL A 38 7.10 -5.49 -3.12
C VAL A 38 5.71 -4.90 -2.87
N ILE A 39 5.35 -4.70 -1.61
CA ILE A 39 4.08 -4.09 -1.20
C ILE A 39 4.39 -2.86 -0.35
N SER A 40 3.74 -1.75 -0.65
CA SER A 40 3.73 -0.56 0.18
C SER A 40 2.33 -0.26 0.70
N ALA A 41 2.24 0.12 1.98
CA ALA A 41 1.07 0.73 2.57
C ALA A 41 1.54 1.66 3.69
N ASP A 42 1.19 2.95 3.61
CA ASP A 42 1.53 3.94 4.64
C ASP A 42 3.05 4.07 4.91
N TYR A 43 3.89 4.06 3.86
CA TYR A 43 5.36 4.17 4.00
C TYR A 43 5.90 5.61 3.97
N GLY A 44 5.23 6.51 3.27
CA GLY A 44 5.57 7.94 3.22
C GLY A 44 6.88 8.30 2.49
N LYS A 45 7.56 7.34 1.85
CA LYS A 45 8.79 7.59 1.06
C LYS A 45 8.65 7.03 -0.36
N LYS A 46 9.34 7.67 -1.31
CA LYS A 46 9.38 7.23 -2.71
C LYS A 46 10.09 5.87 -2.78
N LEU A 47 9.44 4.90 -3.42
CA LEU A 47 9.97 3.57 -3.66
C LEU A 47 10.30 3.39 -5.14
N PRO A 48 11.23 2.48 -5.48
CA PRO A 48 11.43 2.05 -6.85
C PRO A 48 10.13 1.51 -7.46
N SER A 49 9.99 1.64 -8.78
CA SER A 49 8.83 1.11 -9.51
C SER A 49 8.78 -0.42 -9.47
N GLY A 50 7.60 -1.00 -9.75
CA GLY A 50 7.45 -2.45 -9.94
C GLY A 50 6.84 -3.23 -8.77
N GLY A 51 6.44 -2.57 -7.70
CA GLY A 51 5.61 -3.19 -6.64
C GLY A 51 4.16 -2.71 -6.65
N LEU A 52 3.44 -3.01 -5.59
CA LEU A 52 2.07 -2.56 -5.35
C LEU A 52 2.02 -1.53 -4.23
N ASN A 53 1.23 -0.49 -4.40
CA ASN A 53 0.89 0.44 -3.31
C ASN A 53 -0.60 0.36 -2.98
N LEU A 54 -0.91 0.30 -1.69
CA LEU A 54 -2.26 0.39 -1.16
C LEU A 54 -2.48 1.82 -0.68
N HIS A 55 -3.46 2.49 -1.28
CA HIS A 55 -3.79 3.87 -0.97
C HIS A 55 -5.20 3.95 -0.37
N PRO A 56 -5.39 4.57 0.81
CA PRO A 56 -6.66 4.59 1.54
C PRO A 56 -7.59 5.71 1.05
N SER A 57 -7.84 5.73 -0.27
CA SER A 57 -8.92 6.49 -0.88
C SER A 57 -9.33 5.84 -2.21
N LEU A 58 -10.41 6.35 -2.81
CA LEU A 58 -10.79 6.06 -4.20
C LEU A 58 -10.01 6.97 -5.16
N LEU A 59 -8.78 6.58 -5.51
CA LEU A 59 -7.99 7.24 -6.54
C LEU A 59 -8.79 7.49 -7.84
N PRO A 60 -8.62 8.65 -8.51
CA PRO A 60 -7.59 9.66 -8.27
C PRO A 60 -7.87 10.63 -7.11
N GLN A 61 -8.98 10.48 -6.38
CA GLN A 61 -9.31 11.37 -5.27
C GLN A 61 -8.33 11.20 -4.11
N TYR A 62 -8.06 12.29 -3.38
CA TYR A 62 -7.27 12.27 -2.15
C TYR A 62 -5.88 11.63 -2.29
N ARG A 63 -5.17 11.90 -3.39
CA ARG A 63 -3.76 11.49 -3.55
C ARG A 63 -2.85 12.15 -2.51
N GLY A 64 -1.69 11.54 -2.32
CA GLY A 64 -0.63 12.11 -1.52
C GLY A 64 -0.71 11.67 -0.06
N PRO A 65 -0.09 12.42 0.86
CA PRO A 65 0.31 11.88 2.15
C PRO A 65 -0.81 11.86 3.21
N THR A 66 -1.91 12.58 3.00
CA THR A 66 -2.96 12.75 4.02
C THR A 66 -4.39 12.43 3.53
N PRO A 67 -4.61 11.29 2.84
CA PRO A 67 -5.90 10.93 2.25
C PRO A 67 -7.01 10.85 3.29
N VAL A 68 -6.76 10.19 4.42
CA VAL A 68 -7.77 9.96 5.47
C VAL A 68 -8.16 11.27 6.16
N PRO A 69 -7.22 12.10 6.67
CA PRO A 69 -7.57 13.40 7.22
C PRO A 69 -8.35 14.31 6.26
N GLN A 70 -8.01 14.33 4.98
CA GLN A 70 -8.72 15.14 3.99
C GLN A 70 -10.17 14.68 3.78
N GLN A 71 -10.40 13.37 3.70
CA GLN A 71 -11.76 12.79 3.62
C GLN A 71 -12.61 13.16 4.85
N ILE A 72 -12.02 13.10 6.05
CA ILE A 72 -12.70 13.50 7.29
C ILE A 72 -13.06 15.00 7.26
N LEU A 73 -12.12 15.87 6.88
CA LEU A 73 -12.35 17.32 6.79
C LEU A 73 -13.45 17.65 5.78
N ASN A 74 -13.53 16.91 4.69
CA ASN A 74 -14.55 17.07 3.65
C ASN A 74 -15.89 16.41 4.02
N ARG A 75 -15.99 15.77 5.19
CA ARG A 75 -17.19 15.08 5.69
C ARG A 75 -17.70 14.01 4.72
N GLU A 76 -16.77 13.33 4.06
CA GLU A 76 -17.09 12.21 3.17
C GLU A 76 -17.92 11.16 3.91
N LYS A 77 -18.92 10.63 3.19
CA LYS A 77 -19.82 9.57 3.71
C LYS A 77 -19.42 8.19 3.24
N GLU A 78 -18.51 8.14 2.28
CA GLU A 78 -17.91 6.92 1.75
C GLU A 78 -16.43 7.20 1.53
N SER A 79 -15.61 6.20 1.80
CA SER A 79 -14.18 6.16 1.48
C SER A 79 -13.91 4.96 0.57
N GLY A 80 -12.66 4.55 0.47
CA GLY A 80 -12.29 3.32 -0.19
C GLY A 80 -10.82 3.05 -0.13
N ILE A 81 -10.44 1.92 -0.71
CA ILE A 81 -9.05 1.47 -0.85
C ILE A 81 -8.78 1.29 -2.33
N SER A 82 -7.63 1.80 -2.78
CA SER A 82 -7.10 1.55 -4.12
C SER A 82 -5.83 0.71 -4.04
N ILE A 83 -5.71 -0.28 -4.91
CA ILE A 83 -4.46 -0.99 -5.18
C ILE A 83 -3.94 -0.52 -6.53
N ILE A 84 -2.70 -0.01 -6.55
CA ILE A 84 -2.06 0.48 -7.77
C ILE A 84 -0.73 -0.21 -8.03
N LYS A 85 -0.30 -0.25 -9.31
CA LYS A 85 1.09 -0.55 -9.66
C LYS A 85 1.97 0.65 -9.34
N MET A 86 3.02 0.49 -8.54
CA MET A 86 3.95 1.59 -8.25
C MET A 86 4.70 2.04 -9.50
N THR A 87 4.74 3.36 -9.72
CA THR A 87 5.52 4.02 -10.75
C THR A 87 6.58 4.92 -10.10
N GLY A 88 7.28 5.75 -10.88
CA GLY A 88 8.16 6.78 -10.33
C GLY A 88 7.41 7.87 -9.56
N GLU A 89 6.09 7.99 -9.73
CA GLU A 89 5.29 9.05 -9.12
C GLU A 89 4.37 8.50 -8.01
N PHE A 90 4.16 9.29 -6.96
CA PHE A 90 3.31 8.92 -5.83
C PHE A 90 1.86 8.76 -6.27
N ASP A 91 1.25 7.66 -5.84
CA ASP A 91 -0.17 7.33 -6.03
C ASP A 91 -0.66 7.39 -7.49
N ALA A 92 0.26 7.43 -8.46
CA ALA A 92 0.00 7.65 -9.89
C ALA A 92 0.06 6.42 -10.77
N GLY A 93 0.20 5.27 -10.14
CA GLY A 93 0.08 3.99 -10.77
C GLY A 93 -1.26 3.73 -11.45
N PRO A 94 -1.26 2.88 -12.49
CA PRO A 94 -2.48 2.22 -12.94
C PRO A 94 -3.18 1.52 -11.78
N ILE A 95 -4.49 1.78 -11.64
CA ILE A 95 -5.37 1.12 -10.67
C ILE A 95 -5.57 -0.33 -11.10
N ILE A 96 -5.30 -1.26 -10.18
CA ILE A 96 -5.53 -2.69 -10.34
C ILE A 96 -6.91 -3.05 -9.81
N ALA A 97 -7.24 -2.53 -8.63
CA ALA A 97 -8.50 -2.77 -7.94
C ALA A 97 -8.85 -1.59 -7.04
N GLN A 98 -10.14 -1.40 -6.84
CA GLN A 98 -10.69 -0.42 -5.92
C GLN A 98 -11.94 -0.97 -5.24
N GLU A 99 -12.09 -0.66 -3.96
CA GLU A 99 -13.29 -1.02 -3.20
C GLU A 99 -13.74 0.18 -2.37
N LYS A 100 -15.05 0.44 -2.41
CA LYS A 100 -15.68 1.46 -1.57
C LYS A 100 -15.89 0.92 -0.16
N VAL A 101 -15.70 1.78 0.83
CA VAL A 101 -15.93 1.47 2.24
C VAL A 101 -16.82 2.56 2.84
N PRO A 102 -17.92 2.23 3.53
CA PRO A 102 -18.74 3.21 4.24
C PRO A 102 -17.99 3.97 5.34
#